data_AF-A0A0L0P6Z6-F1
#
_entry.id   AF-A0A0L0P6Z6-F1
#
_cell.length_a   1.000
_cell.length_b   1.000
_cell.length_c   1.000
_cell.angle_alpha   90.00
_cell.angle_beta   90.00
_cell.angle_gamma   90.00
#
_symmetry.space_group_name_H-M   'P 1'
#
loop_
_entity.id
_entity.type
_entity.pdbx_description
1 polymer ?
#
loop_
_entity_poly.entity_id
_entity_poly.type
_entity_poly.pdbx_seq_one_letter_code
_entity_poly.pdbx_strand_id
1 'polypeptide(L)'
;MSERLLLHDDEGRPMAFYISPLDPNREKYHKIITDNGGYIEPSETIALKTGYIQLLSYPVPNRETFLFQFIDDYVTRGQTVYLEAYKYPPGKRRHDEALDEQDVETAKAMAQAMSKKAKGPPKSTTKFTAAADNYILEQVRLKPRYRTSHKFFEQLAKHDLLRGHTGNSVRSRYRAHLEHKLLYVYKTDENDNLLYDDKGKPIVLEVSEAKTMKNRFTADDDYNLCVSIINHVLNTQDHDTLHTADDKTRLPEDQLNEANFSVSISFFDEFARTNTNHSSLSWRDRYRKFARVYGLQRYRDDYQRAIEAGEKPQPMKNLTSRESKSEKKAQLSAKKLRAQAYAPPRMDIHDQALLASELGHHQHHLSHQLDSAGVAAVANLAVGQRALDEEIGGKNTNDNIDDALHNVGVDSDRVQIDDQLTDVRALGIHDFDGLELKVDADSQDPWARYMVYLPRDVHSKALFTDKFLSEPHAIDDARSLLTKLGEDAFGVLFDEFEKLGFTRAFVGHILKVTSSSVRYINDYLLLLRDALNNGDMDMSSVLFPRGHNGLWTPESDLWLKEGHMERLMFHDGDSIELRRQFLGL
;
A
#
# COMPACT_ATOMS: atom_id res chain seq x y z
N MET A 1 -0.17 42.07 -40.34
CA MET A 1 -1.08 42.40 -39.23
C MET A 1 -0.23 42.35 -37.97
N SER A 2 -0.12 43.44 -37.21
CA SER A 2 0.69 43.45 -35.98
C SER A 2 0.00 42.56 -34.95
N GLU A 3 0.69 41.54 -34.44
CA GLU A 3 0.20 40.74 -33.32
C GLU A 3 -0.10 41.67 -32.14
N ARG A 4 -1.36 41.73 -31.74
CA ARG A 4 -1.82 42.59 -30.66
C ARG A 4 -1.51 41.86 -29.36
N LEU A 5 -0.38 42.17 -28.75
CA LEU A 5 0.01 41.62 -27.45
C LEU A 5 -0.98 42.12 -26.39
N LEU A 6 -1.70 41.21 -25.74
CA LEU A 6 -2.84 41.55 -24.90
C LEU A 6 -2.43 41.85 -23.45
N LEU A 7 -1.48 41.12 -22.87
CA LEU A 7 -1.14 41.21 -21.44
C LEU A 7 -0.12 42.31 -21.15
N HIS A 8 -0.48 43.56 -21.42
CA HIS A 8 0.32 44.74 -21.08
C HIS A 8 -0.43 45.63 -20.08
N ASP A 9 0.32 46.32 -19.22
CA ASP A 9 -0.22 47.36 -18.34
C ASP A 9 -0.64 48.61 -19.16
N ASP A 10 -1.27 49.58 -18.50
CA ASP A 10 -1.74 50.82 -19.14
C ASP A 10 -0.57 51.67 -19.72
N GLU A 11 0.67 51.39 -19.33
CA GLU A 11 1.89 52.02 -19.82
C GLU A 11 2.53 51.23 -20.99
N GLY A 12 1.92 50.13 -21.41
CA GLY A 12 2.41 49.30 -22.50
C GLY A 12 3.60 48.40 -22.12
N ARG A 13 3.76 48.06 -20.84
CA ARG A 13 4.77 47.09 -20.37
C ARG A 13 4.13 45.71 -20.13
N PRO A 14 4.84 44.60 -20.39
CA PRO A 14 4.35 43.25 -20.09
C PRO A 14 3.88 43.12 -18.64
N MET A 15 2.66 42.60 -18.44
CA MET A 15 2.17 42.26 -17.11
C MET A 15 2.97 41.09 -16.55
N ALA A 16 3.33 41.18 -15.28
CA ALA A 16 4.20 40.22 -14.62
C ALA A 16 3.41 39.33 -13.65
N PHE A 17 3.57 38.02 -13.79
CA PHE A 17 2.83 37.00 -13.07
C PHE A 17 3.76 36.07 -12.31
N TYR A 18 3.23 35.43 -11.27
CA TYR A 18 3.89 34.33 -10.58
C TYR A 18 2.94 33.13 -10.50
N ILE A 19 3.44 31.95 -10.85
CA ILE A 19 2.72 30.68 -10.72
C ILE A 19 3.63 29.71 -9.97
N SER A 20 3.12 29.14 -8.88
CA SER A 20 3.86 28.14 -8.09
C SER A 20 4.34 26.99 -8.98
N PRO A 21 5.61 26.56 -8.88
CA PRO A 21 6.13 25.38 -9.58
C PRO A 21 5.31 24.10 -9.37
N LEU A 22 4.60 24.02 -8.23
CA LEU A 22 3.77 22.88 -7.85
C LEU A 22 2.31 22.99 -8.33
N ASP A 23 1.92 24.11 -8.93
CA ASP A 23 0.54 24.28 -9.40
C ASP A 23 0.27 23.39 -10.63
N PRO A 24 -0.76 22.54 -10.62
CA PRO A 24 -1.04 21.62 -11.73
C PRO A 24 -1.34 22.34 -13.06
N ASN A 25 -1.77 23.61 -13.00
CA ASN A 25 -2.10 24.39 -14.19
C ASN A 25 -0.94 25.25 -14.68
N ARG A 26 0.25 25.16 -14.08
CA ARG A 26 1.40 26.03 -14.39
C ARG A 26 1.77 26.01 -15.87
N GLU A 27 1.98 24.84 -16.46
CA GLU A 27 2.45 24.76 -17.86
C GLU A 27 1.44 25.35 -18.85
N LYS A 28 0.15 25.07 -18.63
CA LYS A 28 -0.95 25.61 -19.45
C LYS A 28 -0.91 27.15 -19.44
N TYR A 29 -0.96 27.76 -18.26
CA TYR A 29 -1.00 29.23 -18.16
C TYR A 29 0.34 29.87 -18.44
N HIS A 30 1.45 29.15 -18.27
CA HIS A 30 2.75 29.64 -18.67
C HIS A 30 2.81 29.94 -20.15
N LYS A 31 2.33 29.00 -20.95
CA LYS A 31 2.23 29.17 -22.39
C LYS A 31 1.28 30.30 -22.76
N ILE A 32 0.05 30.31 -22.21
CA ILE A 32 -0.96 31.33 -22.54
C ILE A 32 -0.48 32.74 -22.21
N ILE A 33 0.16 32.93 -21.05
CA ILE A 33 0.65 34.24 -20.62
C ILE A 33 1.79 34.70 -21.54
N THR A 34 2.75 33.83 -21.84
CA THR A 34 3.91 34.16 -22.70
C THR A 34 3.46 34.46 -24.12
N ASP A 35 2.57 33.65 -24.69
CA ASP A 35 2.04 33.81 -26.06
C ASP A 35 1.24 35.11 -26.21
N ASN A 36 0.70 35.66 -25.11
CA ASN A 36 -0.05 36.92 -25.10
C ASN A 36 0.77 38.13 -24.60
N GLY A 37 2.11 37.98 -24.53
CA GLY A 37 3.04 39.06 -24.22
C GLY A 37 3.19 39.41 -22.73
N GLY A 38 2.72 38.53 -21.83
CA GLY A 38 2.99 38.63 -20.40
C GLY A 38 4.28 37.92 -19.99
N TYR A 39 4.72 38.16 -18.76
CA TYR A 39 5.96 37.60 -18.19
C TYR A 39 5.68 36.79 -16.93
N ILE A 40 6.39 35.67 -16.74
CA ILE A 40 6.29 34.85 -15.51
C ILE A 40 7.62 34.84 -14.79
N GLU A 41 7.59 35.22 -13.52
CA GLU A 41 8.74 35.15 -12.62
C GLU A 41 8.92 33.72 -12.11
N PRO A 42 10.08 33.07 -12.37
CA PRO A 42 10.36 31.75 -11.85
C PRO A 42 10.64 31.74 -10.33
N SER A 43 11.12 32.85 -9.75
CA SER A 43 11.50 32.91 -8.34
C SER A 43 10.39 33.48 -7.46
N GLU A 44 9.88 32.64 -6.56
CA GLU A 44 8.91 33.04 -5.53
C GLU A 44 9.42 34.22 -4.68
N THR A 45 10.71 34.19 -4.31
CA THR A 45 11.34 35.21 -3.47
C THR A 45 11.39 36.58 -4.16
N ILE A 46 11.50 36.59 -5.49
CA ILE A 46 11.48 37.82 -6.29
C ILE A 46 10.04 38.31 -6.41
N ALA A 47 9.11 37.42 -6.80
CA ALA A 47 7.69 37.72 -6.98
C ALA A 47 7.01 38.30 -5.73
N LEU A 48 7.49 37.97 -4.52
CA LEU A 48 6.97 38.52 -3.26
C LEU A 48 7.43 39.95 -2.95
N LYS A 49 8.53 40.40 -3.55
CA LYS A 49 9.12 41.73 -3.29
C LYS A 49 8.61 42.81 -4.24
N THR A 50 7.79 42.43 -5.20
CA THR A 50 7.51 43.20 -6.42
C THR A 50 6.04 42.95 -6.80
N GLY A 51 5.40 43.90 -7.48
CA GLY A 51 3.95 43.89 -7.75
C GLY A 51 3.46 42.83 -8.76
N TYR A 52 3.94 41.59 -8.67
CA TYR A 52 3.54 40.48 -9.54
C TYR A 52 2.18 39.94 -9.13
N ILE A 53 1.37 39.59 -10.13
CA ILE A 53 0.06 38.96 -9.91
C ILE A 53 0.27 37.47 -9.66
N GLN A 54 -0.06 36.99 -8.47
CA GLN A 54 0.10 35.58 -8.09
C GLN A 54 -1.12 34.78 -8.53
N LEU A 55 -0.96 33.91 -9.53
CA LEU A 55 -2.02 33.06 -10.08
C LEU A 55 -1.88 31.62 -9.58
N LEU A 56 -2.92 31.12 -8.91
CA LEU A 56 -2.93 29.78 -8.33
C LEU A 56 -4.32 29.14 -8.39
N SER A 57 -4.30 27.81 -8.47
CA SER A 57 -5.48 26.93 -8.42
C SER A 57 -6.08 26.82 -7.02
N TYR A 58 -5.39 27.33 -6.00
CA TYR A 58 -5.79 27.32 -4.60
C TYR A 58 -5.34 28.60 -3.88
N PRO A 59 -6.05 29.03 -2.83
CA PRO A 59 -5.66 30.20 -2.04
C PRO A 59 -4.41 29.89 -1.21
N VAL A 60 -3.46 30.84 -1.13
CA VAL A 60 -2.28 30.73 -0.25
C VAL A 60 -2.43 31.65 0.96
N PRO A 61 -2.24 31.14 2.19
CA PRO A 61 -2.31 31.96 3.40
C PRO A 61 -1.33 33.14 3.36
N ASN A 62 -1.77 34.29 3.87
CA ASN A 62 -0.97 35.52 4.01
C ASN A 62 -0.47 36.12 2.68
N ARG A 63 -1.09 35.79 1.54
CA ARG A 63 -0.75 36.36 0.23
C ARG A 63 -2.00 36.64 -0.59
N GLU A 64 -1.96 37.70 -1.37
CA GLU A 64 -3.00 37.97 -2.37
C GLU A 64 -2.77 37.05 -3.56
N THR A 65 -3.76 36.19 -3.82
CA THR A 65 -3.73 35.21 -4.89
C THR A 65 -5.00 35.36 -5.71
N PHE A 66 -4.87 35.13 -7.02
CA PHE A 66 -5.93 35.32 -8.00
C PHE A 66 -6.17 34.03 -8.78
N LEU A 67 -7.42 33.84 -9.19
CA LEU A 67 -7.85 32.70 -10.00
C LEU A 67 -7.29 32.81 -11.42
N PHE A 68 -6.88 31.67 -12.00
CA PHE A 68 -6.46 31.60 -13.40
C PHE A 68 -7.52 32.05 -14.41
N GLN A 69 -8.79 32.02 -14.03
CA GLN A 69 -9.89 32.52 -14.86
C GLN A 69 -9.72 33.99 -15.27
N PHE A 70 -8.94 34.77 -14.50
CA PHE A 70 -8.51 36.10 -14.89
C PHE A 70 -7.84 36.10 -16.27
N ILE A 71 -6.90 35.19 -16.51
CA ILE A 71 -6.17 35.09 -17.79
C ILE A 71 -7.11 34.68 -18.91
N ASP A 72 -7.98 33.69 -18.65
CA ASP A 72 -8.94 33.21 -19.65
C ASP A 72 -9.88 34.34 -20.09
N ASP A 73 -10.44 35.10 -19.15
CA ASP A 73 -11.34 36.22 -19.43
C ASP A 73 -10.60 37.38 -20.11
N TYR A 74 -9.37 37.67 -19.70
CA TYR A 74 -8.56 38.73 -20.29
C TYR A 74 -8.25 38.44 -21.76
N VAL A 75 -7.80 37.22 -22.07
CA VAL A 75 -7.49 36.80 -23.45
C VAL A 75 -8.76 36.71 -24.29
N THR A 76 -9.84 36.15 -23.75
CA THR A 76 -11.09 35.94 -24.49
C THR A 76 -11.78 37.26 -24.85
N ARG A 77 -11.77 38.24 -23.94
CA ARG A 77 -12.46 39.53 -24.15
C ARG A 77 -11.59 40.54 -24.91
N GLY A 78 -10.27 40.36 -24.93
CA GLY A 78 -9.34 41.26 -25.60
C GLY A 78 -9.36 42.70 -25.08
N GLN A 79 -9.78 42.89 -23.82
CA GLN A 79 -9.89 44.17 -23.12
C GLN A 79 -9.48 43.99 -21.66
N THR A 80 -9.16 45.10 -20.97
CA THR A 80 -8.79 45.09 -19.56
C THR A 80 -9.93 44.57 -18.69
N VAL A 81 -9.63 43.60 -17.83
CA VAL A 81 -10.58 43.02 -16.87
C VAL A 81 -10.12 43.38 -15.45
N TYR A 82 -11.06 43.66 -14.56
CA TYR A 82 -10.75 44.11 -13.20
C TYR A 82 -10.22 42.95 -12.33
N LEU A 83 -8.95 43.05 -11.92
CA LEU A 83 -8.24 41.97 -11.23
C LEU A 83 -8.89 41.54 -9.91
N GLU A 84 -9.44 42.48 -9.13
CA GLU A 84 -10.04 42.18 -7.82
C GLU A 84 -11.24 41.22 -7.90
N ALA A 85 -11.93 41.15 -9.04
CA ALA A 85 -13.05 40.22 -9.21
C ALA A 85 -12.61 38.74 -9.19
N TYR A 86 -11.32 38.48 -9.38
CA TYR A 86 -10.72 37.15 -9.41
C TYR A 86 -9.90 36.83 -8.17
N LYS A 87 -9.91 37.73 -7.18
CA LYS A 87 -9.23 37.53 -5.90
C LYS A 87 -9.94 36.44 -5.11
N TYR A 88 -9.18 35.53 -4.50
CA TYR A 88 -9.79 34.57 -3.58
C TYR A 88 -10.52 35.31 -2.45
N PRO A 89 -11.77 34.93 -2.12
CA PRO A 89 -12.56 35.64 -1.13
C PRO A 89 -11.86 35.62 0.25
N PRO A 90 -11.71 36.77 0.93
CA PRO A 90 -11.09 36.82 2.25
C PRO A 90 -12.04 36.24 3.30
N GLY A 91 -11.85 34.95 3.62
CA GLY A 91 -12.51 34.25 4.74
C GLY A 91 -12.88 32.81 4.35
N LYS A 92 -12.55 31.77 5.10
CA LYS A 92 -12.31 31.64 6.54
C LYS A 92 -11.00 30.88 6.76
N ARG A 93 -10.24 31.27 7.77
CA ARG A 93 -9.22 30.40 8.39
C ARG A 93 -9.90 29.09 8.79
N ARG A 94 -9.71 28.03 8.00
CA ARG A 94 -9.97 26.67 8.43
C ARG A 94 -8.62 25.98 8.47
N HIS A 95 -8.27 25.58 9.70
CA HIS A 95 -7.38 24.47 9.99
C HIS A 95 -7.57 23.38 8.93
N ASP A 96 -6.55 23.10 8.13
CA ASP A 96 -6.53 21.95 7.22
C ASP A 96 -5.13 21.33 7.25
N GLU A 97 -4.82 20.67 8.37
CA GLU A 97 -4.05 19.41 8.38
C GLU A 97 -4.84 18.26 9.05
N ALA A 98 -6.09 18.49 9.47
CA ALA A 98 -6.95 17.45 10.01
C ALA A 98 -8.28 17.45 9.25
N LEU A 99 -8.66 16.30 8.67
CA LEU A 99 -10.03 16.06 8.25
C LEU A 99 -10.95 16.31 9.45
N ASP A 100 -11.91 17.22 9.31
CA ASP A 100 -12.87 17.53 10.37
C ASP A 100 -13.58 16.23 10.80
N GLU A 101 -13.62 15.95 12.10
CA GLU A 101 -14.27 14.75 12.66
C GLU A 101 -15.71 14.62 12.15
N GLN A 102 -16.36 15.76 11.92
CA GLN A 102 -17.71 15.85 11.40
C GLN A 102 -17.85 15.31 9.96
N ASP A 103 -16.83 15.49 9.10
CA ASP A 103 -16.83 14.96 7.73
C ASP A 103 -16.61 13.44 7.71
N VAL A 104 -15.74 12.94 8.60
CA VAL A 104 -15.48 11.50 8.79
C VAL A 104 -16.73 10.81 9.35
N GLU A 105 -17.41 11.46 10.29
CA GLU A 105 -18.64 10.96 10.90
C GLU A 105 -19.82 10.97 9.91
N THR A 106 -19.93 12.01 9.10
CA THR A 106 -20.95 12.09 8.03
C THR A 106 -20.71 11.02 6.95
N ALA A 107 -19.45 10.79 6.56
CA ALA A 107 -19.10 9.72 5.62
C ALA A 107 -19.37 8.31 6.22
N LYS A 108 -19.07 8.10 7.52
CA LYS A 108 -19.44 6.88 8.25
C LYS A 108 -20.95 6.67 8.27
N ALA A 109 -21.73 7.72 8.56
CA ALA A 109 -23.19 7.65 8.61
C ALA A 109 -23.80 7.34 7.23
N MET A 110 -23.30 7.97 6.16
CA MET A 110 -23.72 7.69 4.79
C MET A 110 -23.38 6.26 4.36
N ALA A 111 -22.17 5.78 4.63
CA ALA A 111 -21.77 4.40 4.33
C ALA A 111 -22.65 3.37 5.06
N GLN A 112 -23.01 3.64 6.32
CA GLN A 112 -23.92 2.81 7.09
C GLN A 112 -25.36 2.84 6.55
N ALA A 113 -25.84 4.01 6.12
CA ALA A 113 -27.17 4.16 5.53
C ALA A 113 -27.31 3.44 4.19
N MET A 114 -26.28 3.51 3.33
CA MET A 114 -26.23 2.81 2.04
C MET A 114 -26.22 1.28 2.22
N SER A 115 -25.49 0.79 3.23
CA SER A 115 -25.46 -0.66 3.56
C SER A 115 -26.82 -1.20 4.02
N LYS A 116 -27.66 -0.36 4.64
CA LYS A 116 -29.00 -0.77 5.11
C LYS A 116 -30.06 -0.80 3.99
N LYS A 117 -29.94 0.02 2.95
CA LYS A 117 -30.91 0.10 1.83
C LYS A 117 -30.68 -0.91 0.71
N ALA A 118 -29.53 -1.58 0.64
CA ALA A 118 -29.20 -2.54 -0.42
C ALA A 118 -29.71 -3.99 -0.19
N LYS A 119 -30.59 -4.23 0.78
CA LYS A 119 -31.22 -5.55 0.94
C LYS A 119 -32.48 -5.63 0.08
N GLY A 120 -32.32 -6.16 -1.13
CA GLY A 120 -33.44 -6.61 -1.97
C GLY A 120 -34.33 -7.66 -1.26
N PRO A 121 -35.38 -8.16 -1.94
CA PRO A 121 -36.32 -9.10 -1.37
C PRO A 121 -35.60 -10.33 -0.77
N PRO A 122 -36.11 -10.88 0.35
CA PRO A 122 -35.44 -11.97 1.06
C PRO A 122 -35.28 -13.16 0.13
N LYS A 123 -34.03 -13.47 -0.24
CA LYS A 123 -33.72 -14.69 -1.00
C LYS A 123 -34.20 -15.89 -0.20
N SER A 124 -35.02 -16.74 -0.82
CA SER A 124 -35.50 -18.00 -0.24
C SER A 124 -34.31 -18.81 0.28
N THR A 125 -34.33 -19.16 1.57
CA THR A 125 -33.25 -19.91 2.21
C THR A 125 -33.56 -21.41 2.20
N THR A 126 -32.71 -22.19 1.53
CA THR A 126 -32.79 -23.66 1.55
C THR A 126 -32.44 -24.19 2.95
N LYS A 127 -33.17 -25.20 3.45
CA LYS A 127 -32.87 -25.83 4.75
C LYS A 127 -31.80 -26.92 4.60
N PHE A 128 -30.99 -27.12 5.66
CA PHE A 128 -30.04 -28.23 5.73
C PHE A 128 -30.77 -29.54 6.06
N THR A 129 -30.47 -30.59 5.32
CA THR A 129 -30.97 -31.96 5.57
C THR A 129 -29.98 -32.74 6.44
N ALA A 130 -30.42 -33.83 7.07
CA ALA A 130 -29.53 -34.69 7.85
C ALA A 130 -28.42 -35.31 6.98
N ALA A 131 -28.72 -35.64 5.72
CA ALA A 131 -27.73 -36.13 4.77
C ALA A 131 -26.67 -35.06 4.44
N ALA A 132 -27.08 -33.81 4.27
CA ALA A 132 -26.17 -32.69 4.06
C ALA A 132 -25.27 -32.45 5.29
N ASP A 133 -25.84 -32.49 6.50
CA ASP A 133 -25.08 -32.33 7.75
C ASP A 133 -24.04 -33.46 7.93
N ASN A 134 -24.42 -34.71 7.67
CA ASN A 134 -23.50 -35.85 7.73
C ASN A 134 -22.39 -35.74 6.67
N TYR A 135 -22.74 -35.31 5.45
CA TYR A 135 -21.74 -35.06 4.40
C TYR A 135 -20.73 -34.00 4.83
N ILE A 136 -21.16 -32.88 5.41
CA ILE A 136 -20.25 -31.84 5.92
C ILE A 136 -19.30 -32.43 6.99
N LEU A 137 -19.85 -33.20 7.93
CA LEU A 137 -19.05 -33.83 8.99
C LEU A 137 -18.01 -34.79 8.43
N GLU A 138 -18.39 -35.67 7.50
CA GLU A 138 -17.46 -36.61 6.85
C GLU A 138 -16.35 -35.88 6.09
N GLN A 139 -16.68 -34.84 5.34
CA GLN A 139 -15.68 -34.08 4.60
C GLN A 139 -14.71 -33.35 5.55
N VAL A 140 -15.20 -32.84 6.68
CA VAL A 140 -14.35 -32.25 7.72
C VAL A 140 -13.45 -33.31 8.38
N ARG A 141 -13.95 -34.54 8.59
CA ARG A 141 -13.16 -35.67 9.12
C ARG A 141 -12.01 -36.05 8.20
N LEU A 142 -12.26 -36.06 6.88
CA LEU A 142 -11.27 -36.39 5.87
C LEU A 142 -10.23 -35.27 5.69
N LYS A 143 -10.62 -34.01 5.91
CA LYS A 143 -9.77 -32.83 5.72
C LYS A 143 -9.70 -31.95 6.98
N PRO A 144 -9.21 -32.48 8.12
CA PRO A 144 -9.30 -31.79 9.42
C PRO A 144 -8.51 -30.49 9.49
N ARG A 145 -7.41 -30.35 8.71
CA ARG A 145 -6.60 -29.13 8.66
C ARG A 145 -7.39 -27.93 8.14
N TYR A 146 -8.37 -28.18 7.27
CA TYR A 146 -9.17 -27.16 6.59
C TYR A 146 -10.49 -26.80 7.29
N ARG A 147 -10.77 -27.39 8.46
CA ARG A 147 -12.07 -27.24 9.16
C ARG A 147 -12.44 -25.79 9.55
N THR A 148 -11.48 -24.87 9.52
CA THR A 148 -11.71 -23.43 9.77
C THR A 148 -11.67 -22.56 8.50
N SER A 149 -11.22 -23.13 7.37
CA SER A 149 -11.00 -22.47 6.07
C SER A 149 -12.30 -22.02 5.42
N HIS A 150 -12.31 -20.87 4.76
CA HIS A 150 -13.47 -20.42 3.98
C HIS A 150 -13.58 -21.17 2.63
N LYS A 151 -12.46 -21.28 1.90
CA LYS A 151 -12.38 -21.92 0.57
C LYS A 151 -12.84 -23.38 0.62
N PHE A 152 -12.54 -24.07 1.71
CA PHE A 152 -12.99 -25.45 1.92
C PHE A 152 -14.52 -25.56 1.92
N PHE A 153 -15.22 -24.77 2.73
CA PHE A 153 -16.69 -24.81 2.75
C PHE A 153 -17.34 -24.27 1.47
N GLU A 154 -16.66 -23.35 0.77
CA GLU A 154 -17.07 -22.89 -0.56
C GLU A 154 -16.99 -24.00 -1.61
N GLN A 155 -15.93 -24.80 -1.60
CA GLN A 155 -15.82 -25.98 -2.46
C GLN A 155 -16.87 -27.03 -2.09
N LEU A 156 -17.10 -27.28 -0.79
CA LEU A 156 -18.15 -28.19 -0.35
C LEU A 156 -19.54 -27.78 -0.84
N ALA A 157 -19.84 -26.48 -0.84
CA ALA A 157 -21.13 -25.97 -1.30
C ALA A 157 -21.42 -26.25 -2.79
N LYS A 158 -20.40 -26.59 -3.59
CA LYS A 158 -20.58 -27.00 -5.00
C LYS A 158 -21.14 -28.42 -5.15
N HIS A 159 -21.11 -29.23 -4.09
CA HIS A 159 -21.60 -30.60 -4.12
C HIS A 159 -23.14 -30.66 -4.16
N ASP A 160 -23.70 -31.65 -4.85
CA ASP A 160 -25.15 -31.78 -5.07
C ASP A 160 -25.97 -31.84 -3.77
N LEU A 161 -25.44 -32.51 -2.74
CA LEU A 161 -26.08 -32.58 -1.40
C LEU A 161 -26.18 -31.21 -0.70
N LEU A 162 -25.39 -30.22 -1.13
CA LEU A 162 -25.37 -28.86 -0.59
C LEU A 162 -25.90 -27.84 -1.60
N ARG A 163 -26.57 -28.28 -2.67
CA ARG A 163 -27.14 -27.40 -3.69
C ARG A 163 -28.11 -26.38 -3.06
N GLY A 164 -27.93 -25.12 -3.43
CA GLY A 164 -28.70 -24.00 -2.89
C GLY A 164 -28.17 -23.44 -1.57
N HIS A 165 -27.10 -24.00 -1.02
CA HIS A 165 -26.32 -23.41 0.07
C HIS A 165 -25.11 -22.66 -0.49
N THR A 166 -24.65 -21.65 0.24
CA THR A 166 -23.41 -20.93 -0.06
C THR A 166 -22.30 -21.44 0.86
N GLY A 167 -21.03 -21.26 0.47
CA GLY A 167 -19.91 -21.61 1.37
C GLY A 167 -20.04 -20.99 2.77
N ASN A 168 -20.57 -19.76 2.86
CA ASN A 168 -20.85 -19.10 4.13
C ASN A 168 -21.97 -19.77 4.94
N SER A 169 -23.07 -20.19 4.32
CA SER A 169 -24.14 -20.88 5.05
C SER A 169 -23.69 -22.26 5.52
N VAL A 170 -22.93 -23.00 4.70
CA VAL A 170 -22.34 -24.30 5.07
C VAL A 170 -21.37 -24.14 6.23
N ARG A 171 -20.45 -23.17 6.15
CA ARG A 171 -19.50 -22.86 7.22
C ARG A 171 -20.17 -22.45 8.52
N SER A 172 -21.20 -21.61 8.44
CA SER A 172 -21.99 -21.19 9.60
C SER A 172 -22.71 -22.37 10.23
N ARG A 173 -23.32 -23.22 9.41
CA ARG A 173 -23.98 -24.46 9.84
C ARG A 173 -23.01 -25.38 10.58
N TYR A 174 -21.83 -25.60 10.01
CA TYR A 174 -20.79 -26.40 10.66
C TYR A 174 -20.43 -25.85 12.05
N ARG A 175 -19.99 -24.59 12.12
CA ARG A 175 -19.52 -23.97 13.38
C ARG A 175 -20.59 -23.91 14.47
N ALA A 176 -21.84 -23.60 14.09
CA ALA A 176 -22.91 -23.42 15.07
C ALA A 176 -23.55 -24.75 15.52
N HIS A 177 -23.65 -25.74 14.62
CA HIS A 177 -24.50 -26.92 14.85
C HIS A 177 -23.82 -28.27 14.71
N LEU A 178 -22.67 -28.36 14.03
CA LEU A 178 -22.02 -29.64 13.71
C LEU A 178 -20.64 -29.79 14.38
N GLU A 179 -19.96 -28.70 14.69
CA GLU A 179 -18.61 -28.72 15.27
C GLU A 179 -18.54 -29.58 16.56
N HIS A 180 -19.50 -29.41 17.46
CA HIS A 180 -19.62 -30.22 18.67
C HIS A 180 -20.00 -31.69 18.43
N LYS A 181 -20.46 -32.05 17.23
CA LYS A 181 -20.82 -33.41 16.81
C LYS A 181 -19.71 -34.12 16.03
N LEU A 182 -18.58 -33.44 15.79
CA LEU A 182 -17.49 -34.00 14.98
C LEU A 182 -16.91 -35.27 15.62
N LEU A 183 -16.75 -35.27 16.95
CA LEU A 183 -16.25 -36.32 17.84
C LEU A 183 -14.82 -36.79 17.56
N TYR A 184 -14.49 -37.04 16.30
CA TYR A 184 -13.18 -37.51 15.84
C TYR A 184 -12.86 -36.94 14.45
N VAL A 185 -11.60 -37.07 14.04
CA VAL A 185 -11.13 -36.78 12.68
C VAL A 185 -10.14 -37.85 12.23
N TYR A 186 -9.85 -37.91 10.93
CA TYR A 186 -8.84 -38.84 10.42
C TYR A 186 -7.45 -38.21 10.43
N LYS A 187 -6.44 -39.01 10.76
CA LYS A 187 -5.04 -38.58 10.71
C LYS A 187 -4.61 -38.35 9.28
N THR A 188 -3.97 -37.20 9.03
CA THR A 188 -3.38 -36.87 7.74
C THR A 188 -1.88 -36.68 7.84
N ASP A 189 -1.17 -36.89 6.74
CA ASP A 189 0.23 -36.49 6.60
C ASP A 189 0.37 -34.96 6.36
N GLU A 190 1.60 -34.49 6.11
CA GLU A 190 1.89 -33.08 5.82
C GLU A 190 1.27 -32.57 4.51
N ASN A 191 0.97 -33.49 3.58
CA ASN A 191 0.37 -33.23 2.27
C ASN A 191 -1.16 -33.41 2.27
N ASP A 192 -1.78 -33.56 3.44
CA ASP A 192 -3.21 -33.80 3.63
C ASP A 192 -3.74 -35.15 3.10
N ASN A 193 -2.86 -36.13 2.87
CA ASN A 193 -3.27 -37.49 2.56
C ASN A 193 -3.63 -38.24 3.84
N LEU A 194 -4.64 -39.09 3.76
CA LEU A 194 -5.08 -39.91 4.90
C LEU A 194 -4.03 -40.97 5.24
N LEU A 195 -3.72 -41.09 6.53
CA LEU A 195 -2.88 -42.16 7.05
C LEU A 195 -3.74 -43.36 7.44
N TYR A 196 -3.34 -44.53 6.95
CA TYR A 196 -4.02 -45.79 7.17
C TYR A 196 -3.22 -46.65 8.16
N ASP A 197 -3.93 -47.45 8.95
CA ASP A 197 -3.33 -48.46 9.82
C ASP A 197 -2.86 -49.68 9.02
N ASP A 198 -2.22 -50.65 9.71
CA ASP A 198 -1.72 -51.89 9.11
C ASP A 198 -2.82 -52.76 8.45
N LYS A 199 -4.10 -52.43 8.69
CA LYS A 199 -5.28 -53.11 8.14
C LYS A 199 -5.94 -52.31 7.01
N GLY A 200 -5.34 -51.19 6.59
CA GLY A 200 -5.87 -50.33 5.54
C GLY A 200 -7.07 -49.48 5.96
N LYS A 201 -7.32 -49.30 7.26
CA LYS A 201 -8.38 -48.43 7.79
C LYS A 201 -7.79 -47.07 8.19
N PRO A 202 -8.45 -45.94 7.90
CA PRO A 202 -7.93 -44.63 8.25
C PRO A 202 -7.83 -44.48 9.78
N ILE A 203 -6.68 -43.97 10.24
CA ILE A 203 -6.38 -43.80 11.67
C ILE A 203 -7.25 -42.67 12.21
N VAL A 204 -7.92 -42.92 13.34
CA VAL A 204 -8.80 -41.96 14.00
C VAL A 204 -8.01 -41.19 15.07
N LEU A 205 -8.17 -39.88 15.10
CA LEU A 205 -7.62 -38.95 16.10
C LEU A 205 -8.71 -38.17 16.80
N GLU A 206 -8.41 -37.72 18.01
CA GLU A 206 -9.25 -36.75 18.70
C GLU A 206 -9.18 -35.38 17.99
N VAL A 207 -10.29 -34.63 18.00
CA VAL A 207 -10.39 -33.32 17.33
C VAL A 207 -9.37 -32.31 17.88
N SER A 208 -9.01 -32.42 19.16
CA SER A 208 -8.06 -31.57 19.87
C SER A 208 -6.62 -31.75 19.38
N GLU A 209 -6.24 -32.96 18.99
CA GLU A 209 -4.89 -33.32 18.53
C GLU A 209 -4.65 -32.94 17.06
N ALA A 210 -5.72 -32.78 16.29
CA ALA A 210 -5.61 -32.45 14.87
C ALA A 210 -5.24 -30.97 14.65
N LYS A 211 -4.05 -30.73 14.12
CA LYS A 211 -3.60 -29.39 13.72
C LYS A 211 -4.57 -28.76 12.70
N THR A 212 -4.75 -27.44 12.79
CA THR A 212 -5.45 -26.66 11.77
C THR A 212 -4.44 -25.92 10.90
N MET A 213 -4.86 -25.37 9.76
CA MET A 213 -3.99 -24.44 9.02
C MET A 213 -3.52 -23.23 9.85
N LYS A 214 -4.29 -22.82 10.87
CA LYS A 214 -3.98 -21.69 11.75
C LYS A 214 -4.27 -22.05 13.19
N ASN A 215 -3.26 -22.53 13.90
CA ASN A 215 -3.37 -22.79 15.33
C ASN A 215 -3.58 -21.48 16.09
N ARG A 216 -4.36 -21.54 17.17
CA ARG A 216 -4.57 -20.38 18.05
C ARG A 216 -3.43 -20.32 19.06
N PHE A 217 -2.93 -19.13 19.35
CA PHE A 217 -1.99 -18.91 20.44
C PHE A 217 -2.68 -19.14 21.78
N THR A 218 -2.04 -19.95 22.62
CA THR A 218 -2.45 -20.20 24.01
C THR A 218 -1.81 -19.18 24.95
N ALA A 219 -2.24 -19.16 26.22
CA ALA A 219 -1.62 -18.29 27.21
C ALA A 219 -0.18 -18.72 27.50
N ASP A 220 0.09 -20.03 27.50
CA ASP A 220 1.43 -20.61 27.63
C ASP A 220 2.34 -20.23 26.46
N ASP A 221 1.83 -20.27 25.23
CA ASP A 221 2.56 -19.84 24.03
C ASP A 221 3.02 -18.37 24.17
N ASP A 222 2.11 -17.50 24.60
CA ASP A 222 2.38 -16.08 24.81
C ASP A 222 3.40 -15.85 25.93
N TYR A 223 3.28 -16.59 27.04
CA TYR A 223 4.17 -16.48 28.19
C TYR A 223 5.59 -16.91 27.82
N ASN A 224 5.73 -18.06 27.17
CA ASN A 224 7.01 -18.58 26.71
C ASN A 224 7.67 -17.62 25.71
N LEU A 225 6.90 -17.03 24.79
CA LEU A 225 7.42 -16.02 23.86
C LEU A 225 7.97 -14.80 24.61
N CYS A 226 7.21 -14.23 25.55
CA CYS A 226 7.63 -13.06 26.31
C CYS A 226 8.90 -13.34 27.13
N VAL A 227 8.94 -14.45 27.86
CA VAL A 227 10.08 -14.84 28.69
C VAL A 227 11.33 -15.11 27.85
N SER A 228 11.20 -15.84 26.74
CA SER A 228 12.34 -16.14 25.88
C SER A 228 12.92 -14.90 25.21
N ILE A 229 12.08 -13.94 24.83
CA ILE A 229 12.56 -12.66 24.27
C ILE A 229 13.28 -11.84 25.35
N ILE A 230 12.70 -11.71 26.54
CA ILE A 230 13.34 -10.99 27.66
C ILE A 230 14.72 -11.59 27.95
N ASN A 231 14.81 -12.92 28.07
CA ASN A 231 16.07 -13.60 28.32
C ASN A 231 17.07 -13.45 27.16
N HIS A 232 16.61 -13.51 25.92
CA HIS A 232 17.47 -13.32 24.75
C HIS A 232 18.07 -11.91 24.72
N VAL A 233 17.25 -10.89 24.97
CA VAL A 233 17.68 -9.49 24.98
C VAL A 233 18.68 -9.25 26.12
N LEU A 234 18.39 -9.73 27.33
CA LEU A 234 19.30 -9.62 28.48
C LEU A 234 20.67 -10.29 28.24
N ASN A 235 20.73 -11.35 27.43
CA ASN A 235 21.97 -12.06 27.14
C ASN A 235 22.76 -11.48 25.96
N THR A 236 22.13 -10.67 25.11
CA THR A 236 22.73 -10.22 23.84
C THR A 236 22.94 -8.71 23.75
N GLN A 237 22.20 -7.93 24.52
CA GLN A 237 22.26 -6.46 24.51
C GLN A 237 22.91 -5.90 25.76
N ASP A 238 23.43 -4.69 25.64
CA ASP A 238 24.08 -3.99 26.74
C ASP A 238 23.07 -3.57 27.82
N HIS A 239 23.37 -3.89 29.08
CA HIS A 239 22.45 -3.65 30.19
C HIS A 239 22.12 -2.16 30.35
N ASP A 240 23.07 -1.26 30.13
CA ASP A 240 22.84 0.18 30.27
C ASP A 240 21.84 0.67 29.21
N THR A 241 21.91 0.17 27.97
CA THR A 241 20.90 0.49 26.94
C THR A 241 19.51 -0.01 27.29
N LEU A 242 19.39 -1.16 27.95
CA LEU A 242 18.10 -1.75 28.34
C LEU A 242 17.45 -1.03 29.54
N HIS A 243 18.22 -0.36 30.39
CA HIS A 243 17.69 0.42 31.51
C HIS A 243 17.63 1.93 31.25
N THR A 244 17.92 2.40 30.04
CA THR A 244 17.85 3.83 29.73
C THR A 244 16.50 4.18 29.10
N ALA A 245 15.74 5.07 29.73
CA ALA A 245 14.51 5.62 29.19
C ALA A 245 14.77 6.65 28.08
N ASP A 246 13.73 7.03 27.34
CA ASP A 246 13.80 8.01 26.24
C ASP A 246 14.37 9.37 26.70
N ASP A 247 14.08 9.77 27.94
CA ASP A 247 14.59 11.00 28.57
C ASP A 247 16.01 10.83 29.16
N LYS A 248 16.72 9.75 28.82
CA LYS A 248 18.06 9.38 29.33
C LYS A 248 18.13 9.15 30.84
N THR A 249 16.99 8.99 31.50
CA THR A 249 16.94 8.59 32.91
C THR A 249 17.11 7.08 33.04
N ARG A 250 17.88 6.64 34.02
CA ARG A 250 18.04 5.21 34.34
C ARG A 250 16.79 4.69 35.04
N LEU A 251 16.17 3.68 34.45
CA LEU A 251 15.05 2.94 35.02
C LEU A 251 15.54 2.06 36.19
N PRO A 252 14.63 1.69 37.12
CA PRO A 252 14.89 0.69 38.15
C PRO A 252 15.44 -0.62 37.58
N GLU A 253 16.25 -1.34 38.36
CA GLU A 253 16.95 -2.57 37.95
C GLU A 253 15.98 -3.72 37.60
N ASP A 254 14.76 -3.65 38.10
CA ASP A 254 13.66 -4.59 37.84
C ASP A 254 12.82 -4.23 36.59
N GLN A 255 13.08 -3.09 35.95
CA GLN A 255 12.35 -2.61 34.77
C GLN A 255 13.27 -2.44 33.56
N LEU A 256 12.89 -3.10 32.47
CA LEU A 256 13.54 -2.97 31.16
C LEU A 256 12.75 -2.02 30.26
N ASN A 257 13.47 -1.19 29.50
CA ASN A 257 12.89 -0.40 28.43
C ASN A 257 12.67 -1.28 27.19
N GLU A 258 11.46 -1.83 27.06
CA GLU A 258 11.06 -2.69 25.95
C GLU A 258 11.08 -1.99 24.59
N ALA A 259 11.10 -0.64 24.55
CA ALA A 259 11.26 0.10 23.30
C ALA A 259 12.62 -0.16 22.66
N ASN A 260 13.65 -0.42 23.48
CA ASN A 260 15.03 -0.65 23.05
C ASN A 260 15.30 -2.10 22.66
N PHE A 261 14.31 -3.00 22.78
CA PHE A 261 14.51 -4.43 22.48
C PHE A 261 14.77 -4.64 20.99
N SER A 262 16.01 -5.02 20.66
CA SER A 262 16.37 -5.50 19.33
C SER A 262 16.27 -7.02 19.23
N VAL A 263 15.39 -7.56 18.40
CA VAL A 263 15.23 -9.02 18.24
C VAL A 263 15.42 -9.39 16.77
N SER A 264 16.44 -10.20 16.48
CA SER A 264 16.75 -10.65 15.12
C SER A 264 15.73 -11.65 14.60
N ILE A 265 15.68 -11.83 13.27
CA ILE A 265 14.83 -12.86 12.65
C ILE A 265 15.28 -14.27 13.07
N SER A 266 16.59 -14.48 13.21
CA SER A 266 17.17 -15.77 13.59
C SER A 266 16.66 -16.28 14.95
N PHE A 267 16.34 -15.39 15.89
CA PHE A 267 15.69 -15.76 17.15
C PHE A 267 14.36 -16.48 16.91
N PHE A 268 13.50 -15.96 16.01
CA PHE A 268 12.19 -16.56 15.74
C PHE A 268 12.30 -17.90 15.01
N ASP A 269 13.33 -18.08 14.19
CA ASP A 269 13.60 -19.37 13.53
C ASP A 269 14.01 -20.43 14.55
N GLU A 270 14.90 -20.09 15.49
CA GLU A 270 15.30 -20.99 16.57
C GLU A 270 14.14 -21.26 17.53
N PHE A 271 13.39 -20.22 17.89
CA PHE A 271 12.22 -20.33 18.76
C PHE A 271 11.13 -21.22 18.14
N ALA A 272 10.92 -21.17 16.82
CA ALA A 272 9.97 -22.03 16.12
C ALA A 272 10.41 -23.50 16.06
N ARG A 273 11.72 -23.78 16.06
CA ARG A 273 12.24 -25.15 16.13
C ARG A 273 11.96 -25.80 17.48
N THR A 274 12.06 -25.02 18.57
CA THR A 274 11.74 -25.50 19.93
C THR A 274 10.23 -25.50 20.19
N ASN A 275 9.51 -24.51 19.65
CA ASN A 275 8.05 -24.34 19.82
C ASN A 275 7.31 -24.56 18.49
N THR A 276 7.20 -25.82 18.08
CA THR A 276 6.66 -26.26 16.77
C THR A 276 5.15 -26.09 16.58
N ASN A 277 4.46 -25.47 17.54
CA ASN A 277 3.02 -25.21 17.47
C ASN A 277 2.67 -24.14 16.44
N HIS A 278 3.60 -23.21 16.19
CA HIS A 278 3.45 -22.09 15.25
C HIS A 278 4.74 -21.91 14.44
N SER A 279 4.62 -21.35 13.23
CA SER A 279 5.79 -21.06 12.38
C SER A 279 6.58 -19.84 12.88
N SER A 280 7.84 -19.71 12.46
CA SER A 280 8.69 -18.53 12.75
C SER A 280 7.99 -17.21 12.42
N LEU A 281 7.40 -17.11 11.22
CA LEU A 281 6.59 -15.96 10.81
C LEU A 281 5.40 -15.69 11.74
N SER A 282 4.74 -16.74 12.23
CA SER A 282 3.60 -16.61 13.15
C SER A 282 4.05 -16.10 14.52
N TRP A 283 5.17 -16.60 15.04
CA TRP A 283 5.76 -16.14 16.29
C TRP A 283 6.23 -14.68 16.20
N ARG A 284 6.88 -14.30 15.10
CA ARG A 284 7.29 -12.91 14.82
C ARG A 284 6.08 -11.97 14.78
N ASP A 285 5.02 -12.35 14.07
CA ASP A 285 3.81 -11.53 13.99
C ASP A 285 3.09 -11.43 15.35
N ARG A 286 3.11 -12.51 16.14
CA ARG A 286 2.58 -12.54 17.51
C ARG A 286 3.34 -11.58 18.43
N TYR A 287 4.67 -11.59 18.37
CA TYR A 287 5.50 -10.65 19.11
C TYR A 287 5.15 -9.20 18.74
N ARG A 288 5.20 -8.86 17.45
CA ARG A 288 5.02 -7.49 16.97
C ARG A 288 3.63 -6.91 17.26
N LYS A 289 2.57 -7.69 17.01
CA LYS A 289 1.18 -7.19 17.07
C LYS A 289 0.50 -7.37 18.42
N PHE A 290 1.03 -8.25 19.28
CA PHE A 290 0.42 -8.56 20.57
C PHE A 290 1.39 -8.36 21.72
N ALA A 291 2.51 -9.08 21.76
CA ALA A 291 3.44 -9.02 22.90
C ALA A 291 3.98 -7.60 23.13
N ARG A 292 4.53 -6.97 22.08
CA ARG A 292 5.09 -5.61 22.14
C ARG A 292 4.03 -4.55 22.46
N VAL A 293 2.78 -4.76 22.03
CA VAL A 293 1.66 -3.84 22.31
C VAL A 293 1.15 -4.00 23.75
N TYR A 294 1.13 -5.22 24.27
CA TYR A 294 0.71 -5.49 25.65
C TYR A 294 1.76 -5.05 26.67
N GLY A 295 3.04 -5.23 26.32
CA GLY A 295 4.19 -5.16 27.22
C GLY A 295 4.61 -6.56 27.65
N LEU A 296 5.86 -6.95 27.35
CA LEU A 296 6.39 -8.29 27.59
C LEU A 296 6.51 -8.58 29.09
N GLN A 297 7.11 -7.66 29.85
CA GLN A 297 7.23 -7.78 31.30
C GLN A 297 5.86 -7.78 31.96
N ARG A 298 4.97 -6.90 31.50
CA ARG A 298 3.59 -6.83 31.99
C ARG A 298 2.83 -8.14 31.78
N TYR A 299 2.91 -8.73 30.59
CA TYR A 299 2.24 -10.01 30.32
C TYR A 299 2.82 -11.15 31.15
N ARG A 300 4.16 -11.21 31.28
CA ARG A 300 4.85 -12.19 32.15
C ARG A 300 4.31 -12.09 33.59
N ASP A 301 4.24 -10.88 34.13
CA ASP A 301 3.84 -10.67 35.52
C ASP A 301 2.34 -10.93 35.73
N ASP A 302 1.49 -10.54 34.77
CA ASP A 302 0.05 -10.84 34.79
C ASP A 302 -0.22 -12.35 34.69
N TYR A 303 0.55 -13.06 33.86
CA TYR A 303 0.49 -14.51 33.73
C TYR A 303 0.85 -15.19 35.06
N GLN A 304 1.99 -14.81 35.64
CA GLN A 304 2.47 -15.34 36.91
C GLN A 304 1.47 -15.08 38.04
N ARG A 305 0.93 -13.86 38.12
CA ARG A 305 -0.10 -13.48 39.10
C ARG A 305 -1.37 -14.31 38.95
N ALA A 306 -1.81 -14.59 37.73
CA ALA A 306 -2.98 -15.44 37.49
C ALA A 306 -2.74 -16.87 38.00
N ILE A 307 -1.56 -17.43 37.76
CA ILE A 307 -1.17 -18.75 38.29
C ILE A 307 -1.15 -18.73 39.83
N GLU A 308 -0.56 -17.71 40.45
CA GLU A 308 -0.50 -17.56 41.92
C GLU A 308 -1.88 -17.39 42.55
N ALA A 309 -2.80 -16.72 41.87
CA ALA A 309 -4.19 -16.56 42.30
C ALA A 309 -5.05 -17.83 42.07
N GLY A 310 -4.51 -18.88 41.44
CA GLY A 310 -5.26 -20.07 41.05
C GLY A 310 -6.23 -19.84 39.88
N GLU A 311 -6.08 -18.74 39.16
CA GLU A 311 -6.84 -18.41 37.96
C GLU A 311 -6.19 -19.00 36.71
N LYS A 312 -6.98 -19.23 35.66
CA LYS A 312 -6.46 -19.70 34.37
C LYS A 312 -5.99 -18.51 33.52
N PRO A 313 -4.69 -18.41 33.19
CA PRO A 313 -4.18 -17.31 32.37
C PRO A 313 -4.86 -17.25 31.01
N GLN A 314 -5.00 -16.03 30.48
CA GLN A 314 -5.66 -15.78 29.20
C GLN A 314 -4.65 -15.32 28.15
N PRO A 315 -4.73 -15.84 26.91
CA PRO A 315 -3.86 -15.36 25.85
C PRO A 315 -4.20 -13.92 25.47
N MET A 316 -3.20 -13.19 24.95
CA MET A 316 -3.35 -11.82 24.46
C MET A 316 -4.37 -11.76 23.31
N LYS A 317 -5.40 -10.92 23.46
CA LYS A 317 -6.50 -10.78 22.49
C LYS A 317 -6.78 -9.30 22.22
N ASN A 318 -7.37 -9.02 21.05
CA ASN A 318 -7.90 -7.70 20.67
C ASN A 318 -6.89 -6.53 20.58
N LEU A 319 -5.59 -6.82 20.43
CA LEU A 319 -4.54 -5.78 20.33
C LEU A 319 -4.22 -5.32 18.90
N THR A 320 -4.85 -5.93 17.89
CA THR A 320 -4.68 -5.51 16.49
C THR A 320 -5.56 -4.30 16.18
N SER A 321 -4.95 -3.13 15.96
CA SER A 321 -5.67 -1.89 15.58
C SER A 321 -6.50 -2.11 14.31
N ARG A 322 -7.83 -2.22 14.48
CA ARG A 322 -8.82 -2.23 13.39
C ARG A 322 -9.25 -0.83 12.96
N GLU A 323 -9.06 0.17 13.82
CA GLU A 323 -9.47 1.55 13.59
C GLU A 323 -8.79 2.14 12.36
N SER A 324 -7.47 1.95 12.23
CA SER A 324 -6.66 2.44 11.11
C SER A 324 -7.16 2.03 9.73
N LYS A 325 -7.74 0.82 9.58
CA LYS A 325 -8.29 0.35 8.30
C LYS A 325 -9.67 0.93 8.00
N SER A 326 -10.52 1.06 9.01
CA SER A 326 -11.85 1.66 8.85
C SER A 326 -11.76 3.16 8.56
N GLU A 327 -10.79 3.81 9.17
CA GLU A 327 -10.50 5.23 9.03
C GLU A 327 -9.88 5.52 7.67
N LYS A 328 -8.86 4.77 7.23
CA LYS A 328 -8.34 4.86 5.85
C LYS A 328 -9.45 4.68 4.81
N LYS A 329 -10.37 3.73 5.02
CA LYS A 329 -11.49 3.50 4.09
C LYS A 329 -12.50 4.66 4.10
N ALA A 330 -12.78 5.25 5.27
CA ALA A 330 -13.63 6.42 5.39
C ALA A 330 -12.99 7.66 4.74
N GLN A 331 -11.68 7.87 4.96
CA GLN A 331 -10.90 8.94 4.36
C GLN A 331 -10.85 8.84 2.83
N LEU A 332 -10.66 7.62 2.28
CA LEU A 332 -10.73 7.36 0.83
C LEU A 332 -12.12 7.67 0.27
N SER A 333 -13.19 7.27 0.99
CA SER A 333 -14.57 7.56 0.58
C SER A 333 -14.88 9.07 0.62
N ALA A 334 -14.40 9.78 1.65
CA ALA A 334 -14.56 11.22 1.80
C ALA A 334 -13.80 12.00 0.71
N LYS A 335 -12.55 11.58 0.39
CA LYS A 335 -11.78 12.14 -0.74
C LYS A 335 -12.49 11.95 -2.06
N LYS A 336 -13.12 10.80 -2.29
CA LYS A 336 -13.88 10.51 -3.53
C LYS A 336 -15.15 11.36 -3.65
N LEU A 337 -15.89 11.53 -2.56
CA LEU A 337 -17.06 12.41 -2.49
C LEU A 337 -16.67 13.88 -2.74
N ARG A 338 -15.56 14.33 -2.14
CA ARG A 338 -15.04 15.70 -2.35
C ARG A 338 -14.60 15.90 -3.80
N ALA A 339 -13.88 14.96 -4.41
CA ALA A 339 -13.48 15.04 -5.81
C ALA A 339 -14.68 15.12 -6.79
N GLN A 340 -15.78 14.44 -6.50
CA GLN A 340 -17.00 14.52 -7.30
C GLN A 340 -17.75 15.86 -7.11
N ALA A 341 -17.64 16.49 -5.95
CA ALA A 341 -18.25 17.81 -5.69
C ALA A 341 -17.52 18.97 -6.41
N TYR A 342 -16.24 18.79 -6.79
CA TYR A 342 -15.45 19.80 -7.51
C TYR A 342 -15.37 19.58 -9.04
N ALA A 343 -16.01 18.53 -9.57
CA ALA A 343 -16.13 18.37 -11.02
C ALA A 343 -17.20 19.35 -11.55
N PRO A 344 -16.89 20.26 -12.48
CA PRO A 344 -17.91 21.13 -13.07
C PRO A 344 -18.92 20.28 -13.85
N PRO A 345 -20.24 20.58 -13.73
CA PRO A 345 -21.23 19.85 -14.49
C PRO A 345 -21.04 20.15 -15.98
N ARG A 346 -20.61 19.15 -16.75
CA ARG A 346 -20.84 19.15 -18.20
C ARG A 346 -22.31 18.85 -18.41
N MET A 347 -23.14 19.88 -18.48
CA MET A 347 -24.48 19.76 -19.05
C MET A 347 -24.53 20.53 -20.37
N ASP A 348 -24.99 19.86 -21.41
CA ASP A 348 -25.32 20.47 -22.68
C ASP A 348 -26.54 21.39 -22.49
N ILE A 349 -26.54 22.53 -23.18
CA ILE A 349 -27.57 23.58 -23.13
C ILE A 349 -28.94 23.00 -23.56
N HIS A 350 -28.95 21.88 -24.28
CA HIS A 350 -30.20 21.26 -24.73
C HIS A 350 -30.96 20.51 -23.62
N ASP A 351 -30.28 19.98 -22.60
CA ASP A 351 -30.93 19.20 -21.53
C ASP A 351 -31.55 20.08 -20.44
N GLN A 352 -31.10 21.33 -20.30
CA GLN A 352 -31.66 22.29 -19.33
C GLN A 352 -33.08 22.76 -19.72
N ALA A 353 -33.42 22.75 -21.01
CA ALA A 353 -34.72 23.22 -21.49
C ALA A 353 -35.84 22.18 -21.30
N LEU A 354 -35.52 20.87 -21.34
CA LEU A 354 -36.53 19.82 -21.15
C LEU A 354 -36.96 19.68 -19.68
N LEU A 355 -36.02 19.85 -18.74
CA LEU A 355 -36.30 19.70 -17.30
C LEU A 355 -37.16 20.84 -16.72
N ALA A 356 -37.09 22.04 -17.32
CA ALA A 356 -37.89 23.19 -16.89
C ALA A 356 -39.38 23.06 -17.26
N SER A 357 -39.73 22.22 -18.23
CA SER A 357 -41.11 22.04 -18.69
C SER A 357 -41.91 21.03 -17.85
N GLU A 358 -41.23 20.09 -17.17
CA GLU A 358 -41.89 19.00 -16.42
C GLU A 358 -42.11 19.27 -14.92
N LEU A 359 -41.57 20.35 -14.36
CA LEU A 359 -41.68 20.68 -12.93
C LEU A 359 -42.77 21.73 -12.59
N GLY A 360 -43.64 22.06 -13.54
CA GLY A 360 -44.67 23.10 -13.39
C GLY A 360 -45.87 22.74 -12.49
N HIS A 361 -46.01 21.51 -12.02
CA HIS A 361 -47.19 21.08 -11.25
C HIS A 361 -46.82 20.21 -10.06
N HIS A 362 -46.61 20.85 -8.91
CA HIS A 362 -47.10 20.46 -7.57
C HIS A 362 -46.32 21.24 -6.51
N GLN A 363 -46.85 22.38 -6.09
CA GLN A 363 -46.36 23.11 -4.92
C GLN A 363 -47.52 23.26 -3.95
N HIS A 364 -47.54 22.44 -2.90
CA HIS A 364 -47.99 22.90 -1.58
C HIS A 364 -47.48 21.93 -0.49
N HIS A 365 -46.82 22.56 0.49
CA HIS A 365 -46.60 22.08 1.87
C HIS A 365 -45.35 21.24 2.17
N LEU A 366 -44.23 21.93 2.45
CA LEU A 366 -43.41 21.82 3.67
C LEU A 366 -42.13 22.65 3.49
N SER A 367 -42.13 23.88 3.99
CA SER A 367 -40.91 24.67 4.18
C SER A 367 -40.59 24.70 5.67
N HIS A 368 -39.50 24.07 6.07
CA HIS A 368 -38.44 24.75 6.83
C HIS A 368 -37.22 23.81 6.97
N GLN A 369 -36.05 24.37 6.64
CA GLN A 369 -34.70 23.87 6.95
C GLN A 369 -34.22 22.60 6.22
N LEU A 370 -34.00 22.69 4.90
CA LEU A 370 -32.90 22.00 4.23
C LEU A 370 -32.37 22.90 3.11
N ASP A 371 -31.05 23.10 3.08
CA ASP A 371 -30.36 23.87 2.05
C ASP A 371 -30.64 23.28 0.66
N SER A 372 -31.03 24.16 -0.28
CA SER A 372 -31.40 23.82 -1.65
C SER A 372 -30.29 23.09 -2.43
N ALA A 373 -29.04 23.18 -1.98
CA ALA A 373 -27.90 22.46 -2.54
C ALA A 373 -27.93 20.94 -2.26
N GLY A 374 -28.50 20.51 -1.11
CA GLY A 374 -28.56 19.09 -0.75
C GLY A 374 -29.64 18.32 -1.53
N VAL A 375 -30.75 19.00 -1.87
CA VAL A 375 -31.87 18.40 -2.61
C VAL A 375 -31.51 18.21 -4.09
N ALA A 376 -30.77 19.16 -4.68
CA ALA A 376 -30.28 19.06 -6.05
C ALA A 376 -29.28 17.90 -6.25
N ALA A 377 -28.42 17.64 -5.26
CA ALA A 377 -27.49 16.50 -5.28
C ALA A 377 -28.20 15.14 -5.21
N VAL A 378 -29.29 15.04 -4.44
CA VAL A 378 -30.10 13.82 -4.32
C VAL A 378 -30.95 13.57 -5.58
N ALA A 379 -31.48 14.62 -6.20
CA ALA A 379 -32.24 14.52 -7.45
C ALA A 379 -31.36 14.09 -8.65
N ASN A 380 -30.13 14.63 -8.76
CA ASN A 380 -29.19 14.28 -9.82
C ASN A 380 -28.66 12.82 -9.69
N LEU A 381 -28.56 12.30 -8.46
CA LEU A 381 -28.22 10.89 -8.20
C LEU A 381 -29.32 9.92 -8.63
N ALA A 382 -30.60 10.30 -8.51
CA ALA A 382 -31.73 9.44 -8.86
C ALA A 382 -31.97 9.36 -10.38
N VAL A 383 -31.66 10.41 -11.14
CA VAL A 383 -31.83 10.45 -12.60
C VAL A 383 -30.69 9.73 -13.33
N GLY A 384 -29.45 9.86 -12.84
CA GLY A 384 -28.29 9.15 -13.41
C GLY A 384 -28.33 7.61 -13.24
N GLN A 385 -29.16 7.09 -12.33
CA GLN A 385 -29.25 5.65 -12.06
C GLN A 385 -30.29 4.91 -12.92
N ARG A 386 -31.23 5.60 -13.57
CA ARG A 386 -32.22 4.95 -14.45
C ARG A 386 -31.70 4.68 -15.86
N ALA A 387 -30.69 5.41 -16.31
CA ALA A 387 -30.12 5.26 -17.66
C ALA A 387 -28.99 4.21 -17.74
N LEU A 388 -28.52 3.67 -16.60
CA LEU A 388 -27.43 2.68 -16.54
C LEU A 388 -27.91 1.24 -16.22
N ASP A 389 -29.19 1.05 -15.87
CA ASP A 389 -29.75 -0.25 -15.48
C ASP A 389 -30.27 -1.09 -16.67
N GLU A 390 -30.18 -0.60 -17.92
CA GLU A 390 -30.56 -1.37 -19.12
C GLU A 390 -29.38 -1.97 -19.91
N GLU A 391 -28.11 -1.61 -19.64
CA GLU A 391 -26.98 -2.04 -20.49
C GLU A 391 -25.87 -2.87 -19.80
N ILE A 392 -25.99 -3.23 -18.52
CA ILE A 392 -24.99 -4.12 -17.88
C ILE A 392 -25.68 -5.24 -17.10
N GLY A 393 -26.25 -6.17 -17.88
CA GLY A 393 -26.50 -7.52 -17.41
C GLY A 393 -25.19 -8.26 -17.15
N GLY A 394 -24.86 -8.44 -15.87
CA GLY A 394 -24.03 -9.54 -15.39
C GLY A 394 -22.52 -9.44 -15.66
N LYS A 395 -21.77 -8.89 -14.70
CA LYS A 395 -20.41 -9.37 -14.44
C LYS A 395 -20.08 -9.23 -12.96
N ASN A 396 -19.88 -10.37 -12.31
CA ASN A 396 -19.31 -10.49 -10.99
C ASN A 396 -17.90 -9.89 -11.01
N THR A 397 -17.68 -8.81 -10.27
CA THR A 397 -16.33 -8.32 -9.94
C THR A 397 -16.10 -8.53 -8.45
N ASN A 398 -15.36 -9.58 -8.12
CA ASN A 398 -14.59 -9.67 -6.88
C ASN A 398 -13.20 -10.15 -7.30
N ASP A 399 -12.33 -9.20 -7.61
CA ASP A 399 -10.93 -9.46 -7.84
C ASP A 399 -10.25 -9.74 -6.49
N ASN A 400 -9.93 -11.02 -6.27
CA ASN A 400 -8.91 -11.42 -5.31
C ASN A 400 -7.65 -11.76 -6.11
N ILE A 401 -6.55 -11.10 -5.73
CA ILE A 401 -5.22 -11.13 -6.35
C ILE A 401 -4.50 -12.49 -6.21
N ASP A 402 -5.19 -13.59 -5.86
CA ASP A 402 -4.62 -14.94 -5.75
C ASP A 402 -5.06 -15.91 -6.88
N ASP A 403 -5.94 -15.48 -7.80
CA ASP A 403 -6.42 -16.34 -8.91
C ASP A 403 -5.50 -16.38 -10.14
N ALA A 404 -4.37 -15.67 -10.14
CA ALA A 404 -3.37 -15.71 -11.22
C ALA A 404 -2.35 -16.85 -11.10
N LEU A 405 -2.32 -17.61 -10.00
CA LEU A 405 -1.22 -18.56 -9.70
C LEU A 405 -1.61 -20.04 -9.62
N HIS A 406 -2.77 -20.45 -10.14
CA HIS A 406 -3.14 -21.87 -10.16
C HIS A 406 -3.66 -22.43 -11.49
N ASN A 407 -3.65 -21.65 -12.57
CA ASN A 407 -4.04 -22.12 -13.91
C ASN A 407 -2.86 -22.08 -14.88
N VAL A 408 -1.84 -22.91 -14.65
CA VAL A 408 -1.09 -23.52 -15.76
C VAL A 408 -0.78 -24.94 -15.33
N GLY A 409 -1.47 -25.88 -15.98
CA GLY A 409 -1.51 -27.28 -15.62
C GLY A 409 -0.30 -28.05 -16.11
N VAL A 410 -0.10 -29.17 -15.42
CA VAL A 410 0.48 -30.39 -15.97
C VAL A 410 -0.45 -30.86 -17.09
N ASP A 411 0.04 -30.92 -18.32
CA ASP A 411 -0.07 -32.11 -19.17
C ASP A 411 0.82 -31.99 -20.41
N SER A 412 1.56 -33.07 -20.60
CA SER A 412 2.48 -33.43 -21.66
C SER A 412 1.80 -33.63 -23.02
N ASP A 413 2.39 -33.11 -24.11
CA ASP A 413 2.83 -33.95 -25.23
C ASP A 413 3.70 -33.21 -26.26
N ARG A 414 4.60 -33.99 -26.86
CA ARG A 414 5.68 -33.65 -27.81
C ARG A 414 5.15 -33.19 -29.19
N VAL A 415 5.86 -32.26 -29.86
CA VAL A 415 6.45 -32.38 -31.23
C VAL A 415 7.49 -31.25 -31.45
N GLN A 416 8.49 -31.59 -32.27
CA GLN A 416 9.78 -30.95 -32.60
C GLN A 416 9.73 -29.70 -33.51
N ILE A 417 10.70 -28.80 -33.27
CA ILE A 417 11.68 -28.16 -34.20
C ILE A 417 11.12 -27.44 -35.47
N ASP A 418 11.23 -26.10 -35.57
CA ASP A 418 12.40 -25.41 -36.16
C ASP A 418 12.30 -23.86 -36.10
N ASP A 419 13.47 -23.23 -36.21
CA ASP A 419 13.82 -21.80 -36.20
C ASP A 419 12.91 -20.83 -37.00
N GLN A 420 12.64 -19.64 -36.42
CA GLN A 420 12.91 -18.35 -37.09
C GLN A 420 12.85 -17.16 -36.12
N LEU A 421 13.95 -16.40 -36.10
CA LEU A 421 14.12 -15.08 -35.51
C LEU A 421 13.09 -14.07 -36.05
N THR A 422 12.90 -12.99 -35.27
CA THR A 422 12.23 -11.70 -35.54
C THR A 422 10.72 -11.63 -35.26
N ASP A 423 10.34 -11.24 -34.03
CA ASP A 423 9.53 -10.04 -33.73
C ASP A 423 9.14 -9.98 -32.23
N VAL A 424 9.75 -9.09 -31.44
CA VAL A 424 9.46 -8.91 -29.99
C VAL A 424 8.51 -7.74 -29.75
N ARG A 425 7.50 -7.57 -30.62
CA ARG A 425 6.45 -6.53 -30.46
C ARG A 425 5.04 -7.06 -30.26
N ALA A 426 4.86 -8.38 -30.11
CA ALA A 426 3.53 -9.00 -30.04
C ALA A 426 3.08 -9.48 -28.64
N LEU A 427 3.72 -9.02 -27.55
CA LEU A 427 3.22 -9.27 -26.19
C LEU A 427 2.80 -7.93 -25.57
N GLY A 428 1.53 -7.57 -25.79
CA GLY A 428 0.89 -6.39 -25.22
C GLY A 428 0.84 -6.42 -23.70
N ILE A 429 1.96 -6.05 -23.07
CA ILE A 429 2.10 -5.81 -21.65
C ILE A 429 2.25 -4.29 -21.47
N HIS A 430 1.12 -3.59 -21.56
CA HIS A 430 0.98 -2.23 -21.05
C HIS A 430 0.21 -2.34 -19.73
N ASP A 431 0.94 -2.64 -18.65
CA ASP A 431 0.53 -2.35 -17.26
C ASP A 431 1.66 -2.79 -16.32
N PHE A 432 2.65 -1.91 -16.15
CA PHE A 432 3.77 -2.09 -15.21
C PHE A 432 3.58 -1.27 -13.92
N ASP A 433 2.35 -0.85 -13.64
CA ASP A 433 1.98 -0.03 -12.47
C ASP A 433 1.68 -0.89 -11.21
N GLY A 434 1.90 -2.20 -11.29
CA GLY A 434 1.53 -3.18 -10.25
C GLY A 434 2.70 -3.82 -9.49
N LEU A 435 3.95 -3.48 -9.80
CA LEU A 435 5.13 -4.07 -9.15
C LEU A 435 5.66 -3.21 -8.00
N GLU A 436 4.77 -2.70 -7.16
CA GLU A 436 5.15 -2.44 -5.76
C GLU A 436 5.43 -3.80 -5.10
N LEU A 437 6.70 -4.21 -5.10
CA LEU A 437 7.18 -5.15 -4.09
C LEU A 437 6.73 -4.57 -2.76
N LYS A 438 5.88 -5.30 -2.02
CA LYS A 438 5.56 -5.00 -0.62
C LYS A 438 6.88 -4.78 0.10
N VAL A 439 7.23 -3.50 0.30
CA VAL A 439 8.15 -3.13 1.36
C VAL A 439 7.45 -3.61 2.62
N ASP A 440 8.06 -4.57 3.31
CA ASP A 440 7.60 -4.97 4.63
C ASP A 440 7.47 -3.67 5.44
N ALA A 441 6.23 -3.26 5.72
CA ALA A 441 5.91 -1.99 6.35
C ALA A 441 6.45 -1.85 7.79
N ASP A 442 7.32 -2.77 8.22
CA ASP A 442 7.79 -2.99 9.57
C ASP A 442 9.28 -3.38 9.64
N SER A 443 10.08 -3.08 8.61
CA SER A 443 11.54 -3.08 8.81
C SER A 443 11.90 -2.05 9.89
N GLN A 444 12.66 -2.45 10.91
CA GLN A 444 13.18 -1.55 11.95
C GLN A 444 14.29 -0.63 11.40
N ASP A 445 14.76 -0.89 10.19
CA ASP A 445 15.68 -0.01 9.49
C ASP A 445 14.91 1.21 8.95
N PRO A 446 15.16 2.44 9.47
CA PRO A 446 14.53 3.67 8.97
C PRO A 446 14.71 3.88 7.47
N TRP A 447 15.70 3.21 6.87
CA TRP A 447 16.10 3.31 5.48
C TRP A 447 15.42 2.33 4.55
N ALA A 448 14.83 1.24 5.08
CA ALA A 448 14.19 0.21 4.26
C ALA A 448 13.02 0.73 3.40
N ARG A 449 12.33 1.78 3.87
CA ARG A 449 11.28 2.47 3.08
C ARG A 449 11.81 3.15 1.81
N TYR A 450 13.11 3.45 1.77
CA TYR A 450 13.76 4.10 0.63
C TYR A 450 14.44 3.10 -0.30
N MET A 451 14.67 1.85 0.13
CA MET A 451 15.33 0.81 -0.66
C MET A 451 14.39 0.18 -1.70
N VAL A 452 13.96 1.00 -2.65
CA VAL A 452 13.01 0.63 -3.72
C VAL A 452 13.64 0.80 -5.10
N TYR A 453 13.16 0.04 -6.08
CA TYR A 453 13.51 0.29 -7.47
C TYR A 453 12.84 1.58 -7.94
N LEU A 454 13.59 2.47 -8.60
CA LEU A 454 13.03 3.65 -9.25
C LEU A 454 12.31 3.26 -10.55
N PRO A 455 11.26 3.98 -10.96
CA PRO A 455 10.60 3.75 -12.24
C PRO A 455 11.55 3.87 -13.44
N ARG A 456 11.28 3.12 -14.51
CA ARG A 456 12.11 3.11 -15.75
C ARG A 456 12.11 4.45 -16.49
N ASP A 457 11.06 5.25 -16.32
CA ASP A 457 10.81 6.54 -16.96
C ASP A 457 11.24 7.75 -16.11
N VAL A 458 12.07 7.53 -15.10
CA VAL A 458 12.58 8.59 -14.22
C VAL A 458 13.46 9.59 -14.97
N HIS A 459 13.15 10.88 -14.79
CA HIS A 459 13.98 11.99 -15.27
C HIS A 459 15.24 12.19 -14.42
N SER A 460 16.31 12.69 -15.04
CA SER A 460 17.61 12.95 -14.39
C SER A 460 17.52 13.82 -13.12
N LYS A 461 16.57 14.75 -13.04
CA LYS A 461 16.29 15.59 -11.86
C LYS A 461 15.83 14.80 -10.62
N ALA A 462 15.32 13.59 -10.82
CA ALA A 462 14.97 12.70 -9.71
C ALA A 462 16.16 11.86 -9.23
N LEU A 463 17.28 11.83 -9.98
CA LEU A 463 18.50 11.12 -9.58
C LEU A 463 19.53 12.05 -8.93
N PHE A 464 19.64 13.26 -9.46
CA PHE A 464 20.66 14.22 -9.12
C PHE A 464 20.07 15.58 -8.76
N THR A 465 20.63 16.20 -7.74
CA THR A 465 20.38 17.61 -7.43
C THR A 465 21.27 18.51 -8.29
N ASP A 466 20.95 19.81 -8.37
CA ASP A 466 21.81 20.79 -9.05
C ASP A 466 23.24 20.82 -8.49
N LYS A 467 23.41 20.41 -7.22
CA LYS A 467 24.72 20.27 -6.57
C LYS A 467 25.60 19.21 -7.26
N PHE A 468 25.03 18.07 -7.63
CA PHE A 468 25.77 17.02 -8.34
C PHE A 468 26.31 17.52 -9.68
N LEU A 469 25.50 18.33 -10.40
CA LEU A 469 25.93 18.95 -11.66
C LEU A 469 27.06 19.98 -11.47
N SER A 470 27.18 20.54 -10.26
CA SER A 470 28.26 21.48 -9.90
C SER A 470 29.53 20.81 -9.34
N GLU A 471 29.48 19.51 -9.01
CA GLU A 471 30.59 18.76 -8.42
C GLU A 471 31.11 17.68 -9.39
N PRO A 472 32.16 17.97 -10.19
CA PRO A 472 32.65 17.07 -11.24
C PRO A 472 33.28 15.76 -10.71
N HIS A 473 33.55 15.67 -9.41
CA HIS A 473 34.16 14.51 -8.76
C HIS A 473 33.21 13.76 -7.82
N ALA A 474 31.90 14.09 -7.81
CA ALA A 474 30.93 13.51 -6.89
C ALA A 474 30.92 11.97 -6.87
N ILE A 475 31.10 11.32 -8.02
CA ILE A 475 31.18 9.85 -8.10
C ILE A 475 32.49 9.31 -7.50
N ASP A 476 33.63 9.95 -7.78
CA ASP A 476 34.91 9.49 -7.26
C ASP A 476 35.01 9.74 -5.74
N ASP A 477 34.41 10.82 -5.25
CA ASP A 477 34.28 11.12 -3.82
C ASP A 477 33.38 10.10 -3.11
N ALA A 478 32.24 9.72 -3.73
CA ALA A 478 31.37 8.66 -3.23
C ALA A 478 32.11 7.32 -3.13
N ARG A 479 32.94 6.99 -4.12
CA ARG A 479 33.79 5.79 -4.11
C ARG A 479 34.88 5.85 -3.05
N SER A 480 35.51 7.01 -2.83
CA SER A 480 36.48 7.19 -1.74
C SER A 480 35.84 6.98 -0.37
N LEU A 481 34.60 7.44 -0.18
CA LEU A 481 33.84 7.21 1.06
C LEU A 481 33.58 5.72 1.32
N LEU A 482 33.23 4.95 0.28
CA LEU A 482 33.01 3.51 0.39
C LEU A 482 34.26 2.75 0.89
N THR A 483 35.48 3.25 0.60
CA THR A 483 36.71 2.62 1.12
C THR A 483 36.99 2.93 2.60
N LYS A 484 36.31 3.94 3.17
CA LYS A 484 36.49 4.40 4.56
C LYS A 484 35.39 3.90 5.50
N LEU A 485 34.27 3.43 4.97
CA LEU A 485 33.12 2.97 5.73
C LEU A 485 33.16 1.44 5.91
N GLY A 486 32.86 0.95 7.12
CA GLY A 486 32.69 -0.48 7.40
C GLY A 486 31.36 -1.03 6.87
N GLU A 487 31.21 -2.36 6.88
CA GLU A 487 30.05 -3.08 6.29
C GLU A 487 28.69 -2.70 6.89
N ASP A 488 28.64 -2.06 8.07
CA ASP A 488 27.41 -1.74 8.81
C ASP A 488 27.03 -0.23 8.86
N ALA A 489 27.64 0.61 8.01
CA ALA A 489 27.46 2.07 8.07
C ALA A 489 26.39 2.65 7.10
N PHE A 490 25.26 1.94 6.89
CA PHE A 490 24.25 2.33 5.88
C PHE A 490 23.56 3.68 6.12
N GLY A 491 23.32 4.05 7.38
CA GLY A 491 22.74 5.35 7.71
C GLY A 491 23.66 6.52 7.33
N VAL A 492 24.97 6.32 7.44
CA VAL A 492 25.98 7.32 7.05
C VAL A 492 26.06 7.44 5.52
N LEU A 493 25.84 6.35 4.78
CA LEU A 493 25.85 6.38 3.31
C LEU A 493 24.78 7.29 2.71
N PHE A 494 23.56 7.30 3.27
CA PHE A 494 22.51 8.21 2.81
C PHE A 494 22.91 9.67 2.92
N ASP A 495 23.36 10.08 4.11
CA ASP A 495 23.68 11.47 4.38
C ASP A 495 24.93 11.93 3.61
N GLU A 496 25.93 11.07 3.47
CA GLU A 496 27.15 11.40 2.71
C GLU A 496 26.91 11.44 1.19
N PHE A 497 26.10 10.55 0.63
CA PHE A 497 25.76 10.60 -0.80
C PHE A 497 24.84 11.79 -1.11
N GLU A 498 23.91 12.15 -0.22
CA GLU A 498 23.12 13.38 -0.37
C GLU A 498 24.00 14.64 -0.36
N LYS A 499 25.05 14.68 0.47
CA LYS A 499 26.04 15.77 0.44
C LYS A 499 26.74 15.88 -0.90
N LEU A 500 26.97 14.78 -1.61
CA LEU A 500 27.57 14.77 -2.96
C LEU A 500 26.54 15.04 -4.07
N GLY A 501 25.27 15.29 -3.70
CA GLY A 501 24.22 15.71 -4.61
C GLY A 501 23.37 14.58 -5.20
N PHE A 502 23.55 13.33 -4.77
CA PHE A 502 22.62 12.24 -5.09
C PHE A 502 21.28 12.46 -4.38
N THR A 503 20.15 12.18 -5.03
CA THR A 503 18.86 12.24 -4.34
C THR A 503 18.68 11.03 -3.42
N ARG A 504 17.93 11.21 -2.33
CA ARG A 504 17.61 10.12 -1.39
C ARG A 504 17.01 8.89 -2.07
N ALA A 505 16.12 9.14 -3.03
CA ALA A 505 15.45 8.09 -3.78
C ALA A 505 16.44 7.30 -4.66
N PHE A 506 17.42 7.98 -5.26
CA PHE A 506 18.44 7.32 -6.06
C PHE A 506 19.45 6.56 -5.21
N VAL A 507 19.84 7.08 -4.05
CA VAL A 507 20.67 6.32 -3.09
C VAL A 507 19.96 5.04 -2.67
N GLY A 508 18.67 5.12 -2.35
CA GLY A 508 17.85 3.96 -2.03
C GLY A 508 17.78 2.93 -3.17
N HIS A 509 17.68 3.39 -4.41
CA HIS A 509 17.76 2.55 -5.59
C HIS A 509 19.12 1.86 -5.76
N ILE A 510 20.23 2.58 -5.60
CA ILE A 510 21.58 2.02 -5.67
C ILE A 510 21.73 0.88 -4.65
N LEU A 511 21.30 1.11 -3.40
CA LEU A 511 21.34 0.09 -2.35
C LEU A 511 20.45 -1.11 -2.70
N LYS A 512 19.27 -0.86 -3.25
CA LYS A 512 18.34 -1.91 -3.70
C LYS A 512 18.91 -2.75 -4.85
N VAL A 513 19.57 -2.15 -5.83
CA VAL A 513 20.17 -2.86 -6.97
C VAL A 513 21.37 -3.71 -6.51
N THR A 514 22.14 -3.20 -5.57
CA THR A 514 23.44 -3.79 -5.18
C THR A 514 23.36 -4.68 -3.95
N SER A 515 22.15 -4.89 -3.42
CA SER A 515 21.89 -5.57 -2.16
C SER A 515 22.71 -5.00 -1.01
N SER A 516 22.95 -3.68 -1.04
CA SER A 516 23.79 -2.94 -0.11
C SER A 516 25.25 -3.41 0.00
N SER A 517 25.75 -4.20 -0.95
CA SER A 517 27.15 -4.64 -0.92
C SER A 517 28.08 -3.50 -1.37
N VAL A 518 29.04 -3.11 -0.52
CA VAL A 518 30.05 -2.07 -0.84
C VAL A 518 30.75 -2.33 -2.17
N ARG A 519 31.08 -3.59 -2.46
CA ARG A 519 31.69 -4.02 -3.73
C ARG A 519 30.78 -3.65 -4.92
N TYR A 520 29.52 -4.07 -4.87
CA TYR A 520 28.59 -3.86 -5.97
C TYR A 520 28.11 -2.41 -6.08
N ILE A 521 28.08 -1.64 -4.99
CA ILE A 521 27.88 -0.18 -5.01
C ILE A 521 29.01 0.49 -5.80
N ASN A 522 30.26 0.13 -5.54
CA ASN A 522 31.40 0.68 -6.28
C ASN A 522 31.35 0.31 -7.77
N ASP A 523 30.97 -0.92 -8.11
CA ASP A 523 30.80 -1.35 -9.51
C ASP A 523 29.67 -0.58 -10.21
N TYR A 524 28.54 -0.37 -9.54
CA TYR A 524 27.43 0.43 -10.04
C TYR A 524 27.83 1.89 -10.29
N LEU A 525 28.59 2.50 -9.37
CA LEU A 525 29.07 3.87 -9.52
C LEU A 525 30.03 4.04 -10.71
N LEU A 526 30.84 3.03 -11.03
CA LEU A 526 31.68 3.03 -12.23
C LEU A 526 30.84 2.99 -13.51
N LEU A 527 29.83 2.13 -13.56
CA LEU A 527 28.88 2.10 -14.69
C LEU A 527 28.17 3.43 -14.87
N LEU A 528 27.74 4.05 -13.77
CA LEU A 528 27.12 5.36 -13.79
C LEU A 528 28.07 6.43 -14.36
N ARG A 529 29.32 6.47 -13.89
CA ARG A 529 30.32 7.42 -14.39
C ARG A 529 30.55 7.27 -15.89
N ASP A 530 30.71 6.04 -16.35
CA ASP A 530 30.99 5.77 -17.76
C ASP A 530 29.76 6.12 -18.63
N ALA A 531 28.53 5.88 -18.15
CA ALA A 531 27.30 6.31 -18.81
C ALA A 531 27.15 7.84 -18.87
N LEU A 532 27.49 8.56 -17.79
CA LEU A 532 27.47 10.03 -17.76
C LEU A 532 28.48 10.64 -18.74
N ASN A 533 29.66 10.04 -18.87
CA ASN A 533 30.72 10.53 -19.74
C ASN A 533 30.44 10.31 -21.23
N ASN A 534 29.69 9.27 -21.58
CA ASN A 534 29.41 8.91 -22.98
C ASN A 534 28.31 9.77 -23.63
N GLY A 535 27.59 10.60 -22.87
CA GLY A 535 26.62 11.59 -23.38
C GLY A 535 25.32 11.02 -23.97
N ASP A 536 25.25 9.71 -24.22
CA ASP A 536 24.07 8.98 -24.69
C ASP A 536 23.45 8.21 -23.51
N MET A 537 22.81 8.96 -22.62
CA MET A 537 22.35 8.44 -21.33
C MET A 537 20.97 7.78 -21.49
N ASP A 538 20.93 6.51 -21.90
CA ASP A 538 19.73 5.71 -21.68
C ASP A 538 19.59 5.43 -20.18
N MET A 539 18.81 6.27 -19.50
CA MET A 539 18.53 6.18 -18.06
C MET A 539 18.03 4.79 -17.65
N SER A 540 17.29 4.10 -18.53
CA SER A 540 16.79 2.76 -18.25
C SER A 540 17.92 1.75 -18.13
N SER A 541 18.98 1.90 -18.95
CA SER A 541 20.15 1.02 -18.89
C SER A 541 21.00 1.25 -17.63
N VAL A 542 21.03 2.49 -17.13
CA VAL A 542 21.76 2.88 -15.91
C VAL A 542 21.03 2.40 -14.66
N LEU A 543 19.71 2.58 -14.60
CA LEU A 543 18.88 2.15 -13.47
C LEU A 543 18.73 0.63 -13.41
N PHE A 544 18.79 -0.05 -14.55
CA PHE A 544 18.61 -1.50 -14.63
C PHE A 544 19.71 -2.16 -15.47
N PRO A 545 20.96 -2.16 -14.97
CA PRO A 545 22.08 -2.76 -15.69
C PRO A 545 21.89 -4.28 -15.79
N ARG A 546 21.74 -4.77 -17.02
CA ARG A 546 21.51 -6.19 -17.31
C ARG A 546 22.83 -6.90 -17.58
N GLY A 547 22.93 -8.16 -17.15
CA GLY A 547 24.10 -8.99 -17.44
C GLY A 547 25.32 -8.71 -16.56
N HIS A 548 25.14 -8.02 -15.44
CA HIS A 548 26.21 -7.71 -14.49
C HIS A 548 26.04 -8.51 -13.20
N ASN A 549 27.12 -9.16 -12.78
CA ASN A 549 27.17 -9.81 -11.48
C ASN A 549 26.96 -8.79 -10.36
N GLY A 550 26.18 -9.14 -9.33
CA GLY A 550 25.92 -8.25 -8.20
C GLY A 550 24.87 -7.15 -8.41
N LEU A 551 24.43 -6.89 -9.65
CA LEU A 551 23.48 -5.81 -9.95
C LEU A 551 22.12 -6.37 -10.31
N TRP A 552 21.16 -6.20 -9.40
CA TRP A 552 19.86 -6.85 -9.45
C TRP A 552 18.80 -5.96 -10.06
N THR A 553 17.96 -6.57 -10.88
CA THR A 553 16.79 -5.94 -11.52
C THR A 553 15.50 -6.52 -10.94
N PRO A 554 14.36 -5.84 -11.10
CA PRO A 554 13.06 -6.41 -10.73
C PRO A 554 12.81 -7.77 -11.39
N GLU A 555 13.27 -7.96 -12.62
CA GLU A 555 13.12 -9.22 -13.34
C GLU A 555 13.98 -10.34 -12.73
N SER A 556 15.24 -10.05 -12.36
CA SER A 556 16.10 -11.05 -11.71
C SER A 556 15.65 -11.37 -10.28
N ASP A 557 15.06 -10.40 -9.56
CA ASP A 557 14.40 -10.66 -8.27
C ASP A 557 13.23 -11.64 -8.40
N LEU A 558 12.42 -11.51 -9.47
CA LEU A 558 11.31 -12.42 -9.73
C LEU A 558 11.83 -13.83 -10.04
N TRP A 559 12.83 -13.95 -10.92
CA TRP A 559 13.44 -15.24 -11.25
C TRP A 559 14.07 -15.92 -10.03
N LEU A 560 14.71 -15.16 -9.14
CA LEU A 560 15.26 -15.70 -7.89
C LEU A 560 14.16 -16.25 -6.98
N LYS A 561 13.03 -15.55 -6.86
CA LYS A 561 11.89 -15.98 -6.04
C LYS A 561 11.19 -17.22 -6.59
N GLU A 562 11.10 -17.32 -7.92
CA GLU A 562 10.46 -18.43 -8.62
C GLU A 562 11.40 -19.65 -8.78
N GLY A 563 12.69 -19.51 -8.44
CA GLY A 563 13.69 -20.58 -8.53
C GLY A 563 14.26 -20.80 -9.94
N HIS A 564 14.13 -19.83 -10.85
CA HIS A 564 14.65 -19.87 -12.22
C HIS A 564 16.15 -19.55 -12.28
N MET A 565 16.97 -20.43 -11.71
CA MET A 565 18.43 -20.25 -11.59
C MET A 565 19.12 -20.16 -12.96
N GLU A 566 18.58 -20.80 -13.99
CA GLU A 566 19.09 -20.77 -15.36
C GLU A 566 19.05 -19.36 -15.97
N ARG A 567 18.15 -18.49 -15.51
CA ARG A 567 18.03 -17.09 -15.95
C ARG A 567 18.93 -16.14 -15.18
N LEU A 568 19.55 -16.61 -14.10
CA LEU A 568 20.46 -15.85 -13.23
C LEU A 568 21.93 -16.13 -13.56
N MET A 569 22.24 -16.60 -14.78
CA MET A 569 23.59 -17.01 -15.19
C MET A 569 24.68 -15.93 -15.06
N PHE A 570 24.29 -14.66 -14.94
CA PHE A 570 25.20 -13.53 -14.77
C PHE A 570 25.54 -13.24 -13.31
N HIS A 571 24.84 -13.87 -12.36
CA HIS A 571 25.10 -13.76 -10.93
C HIS A 571 25.90 -14.97 -10.44
N ASP A 572 27.00 -14.73 -9.74
CA ASP A 572 27.73 -15.79 -9.06
C ASP A 572 27.02 -16.25 -7.77
N GLY A 573 27.50 -17.36 -7.20
CA GLY A 573 26.90 -17.94 -5.99
C GLY A 573 26.85 -16.96 -4.80
N ASP A 574 27.90 -16.15 -4.65
CA ASP A 574 28.00 -15.15 -3.57
C ASP A 574 26.98 -14.02 -3.77
N SER A 575 26.81 -13.53 -5.00
CA SER A 575 25.81 -12.53 -5.38
C SER A 575 24.40 -13.02 -5.10
N ILE A 576 24.11 -14.27 -5.45
CA ILE A 576 22.81 -14.91 -5.24
C ILE A 576 22.53 -15.06 -3.75
N GLU A 577 23.48 -15.59 -2.98
CA GLU A 577 23.32 -15.78 -1.53
C GLU A 577 23.10 -14.44 -0.81
N LEU A 578 23.92 -13.44 -1.12
CA LEU A 578 23.80 -12.09 -0.58
C LEU A 578 22.44 -11.47 -0.97
N ARG A 579 21.92 -11.74 -2.17
CA ARG A 579 20.58 -11.29 -2.57
C ARG A 579 19.47 -11.99 -1.81
N ARG A 580 19.57 -13.30 -1.57
CA ARG A 580 18.57 -14.04 -0.78
C ARG A 580 18.49 -13.51 0.63
N GLN A 581 19.64 -13.27 1.27
CA GLN A 581 19.72 -12.64 2.58
C GLN A 581 19.09 -11.24 2.56
N PHE A 582 19.41 -10.42 1.56
CA PHE A 582 18.85 -9.07 1.39
C PHE A 582 17.33 -9.07 1.19
N LEU A 583 16.77 -10.06 0.47
CA LEU A 583 15.33 -10.19 0.22
C LEU A 583 14.58 -10.97 1.30
N GLY A 584 15.28 -11.60 2.25
CA GLY A 584 14.70 -12.47 3.26
C GLY A 584 14.11 -13.77 2.70
N LEU A 585 14.77 -14.38 1.70
CA LEU A 585 14.34 -15.59 0.97
C LEU A 585 15.04 -16.87 1.42
#